data_AF-A0A4T0LSK9-F1
#
_entry.id   AF-A0A4T0LSK9-F1
#
_cell.length_a   1.000
_cell.length_b   1.000
_cell.length_c   1.000
_cell.angle_alpha   90.00
_cell.angle_beta   90.00
_cell.angle_gamma   90.00
#
_symmetry.space_group_name_H-M   'P 1'
#
loop_
_entity.id
_entity.type
_entity.pdbx_description
1 polymer ?
#
loop_
_entity_poly.entity_id
_entity_poly.type
_entity_poly.pdbx_seq_one_letter_code
_entity_poly.pdbx_strand_id
1 'polypeptide(L)'
;MSSIEATIDLLERLDKNPNDDNFLEALRFLVNLDYNTTVYLTLTQYILNSNHLNYADLLGFFKTLTQAKIQRHLTLNGLLDVLDKLNLRASLKVSYLAGIMMALDSSRNEEIDDIQDILICEIEDSLLYEVDSLLDNSYIKTLVMILPQIRTNKLKLMDINLLRNFFVKVLIESFKLDNHNDNIHLQSKEIKERPLYTSIPSISRILSRFCTLWSHQNTNNLENLLEGLLQISIQHERLLSSFSFSELDKDRDIQSHFMTLLFTSLIVLQTILTHAVTSYGFKNSDPYLPRKVFEITSHLVVINHLVNQDEDLREWVTVNLLCVDMVNAIEDENIAVTASEEILTKLTEEYPNKQQNDVKVIHFLHIAELLVLKCSPAFVLSTILPICDRYLEDSKHVQAFENAHSVTLTFFGGVKSDDVDQVLVARVMSYAITLLKTLDVLSKEQFTTAYQSVIKKVSTHSTELTQWCLDGLCDAFKNVELQESKLKVAFTIPTLLPYIEYDLLDDFLRLLERLHLNPWIEQDQDDFLALTYKSIKLVKNEKCLIKCLDWWGEYTSRCRSQPLIKARL
;
A
#
# COMPACT_ATOMS: atom_id res chain seq x y z
N MET A 1 -2.58 62.19 -10.87
CA MET A 1 -3.25 61.22 -11.75
C MET A 1 -2.35 61.03 -12.95
N SER A 2 -1.66 59.89 -13.08
CA SER A 2 -0.99 59.56 -14.35
C SER A 2 -2.06 59.32 -15.39
N SER A 3 -1.92 59.89 -16.60
CA SER A 3 -2.87 59.62 -17.68
C SER A 3 -2.75 58.15 -18.10
N ILE A 4 -3.85 57.57 -18.54
CA ILE A 4 -3.91 56.18 -19.04
C ILE A 4 -2.90 55.98 -20.19
N GLU A 5 -2.72 56.99 -21.04
CA GLU A 5 -1.70 57.01 -22.09
C GLU A 5 -0.28 56.94 -21.51
N ALA A 6 0.04 57.71 -20.46
CA ALA A 6 1.35 57.63 -19.80
C ALA A 6 1.61 56.27 -19.15
N THR A 7 0.54 55.58 -18.73
CA THR A 7 0.60 54.23 -18.16
C THR A 7 0.83 53.16 -19.24
N ILE A 8 0.17 53.27 -20.40
CA ILE A 8 0.43 52.41 -21.56
C ILE A 8 1.84 52.65 -22.12
N ASP A 9 2.26 53.91 -22.24
CA ASP A 9 3.62 54.30 -22.67
C ASP A 9 4.71 53.75 -21.71
N LEU A 10 4.44 53.73 -20.40
CA LEU A 10 5.34 53.15 -19.41
C LEU A 10 5.48 51.64 -19.60
N LEU A 11 4.37 50.94 -19.84
CA LEU A 11 4.37 49.50 -20.10
C LEU A 11 5.07 49.15 -21.41
N GLU A 12 4.85 49.91 -22.48
CA GLU A 12 5.55 49.73 -23.76
C GLU A 12 7.05 50.01 -23.64
N ARG A 13 7.46 50.94 -22.78
CA ARG A 13 8.89 51.22 -22.53
C ARG A 13 9.54 50.15 -21.67
N LEU A 14 8.84 49.61 -20.68
CA LEU A 14 9.34 48.53 -19.81
C LEU A 14 9.44 47.20 -20.57
N ASP A 15 8.51 46.91 -21.48
CA ASP A 15 8.54 45.73 -22.36
C ASP A 15 9.72 45.75 -23.35
N LYS A 16 10.14 46.95 -23.77
CA LYS A 16 11.30 47.16 -24.66
C LYS A 16 12.66 47.17 -23.94
N ASN A 17 12.70 47.39 -22.62
CA ASN A 17 13.93 47.44 -21.82
C ASN A 17 13.66 46.94 -20.39
N PRO A 18 13.57 45.62 -20.17
CA PRO A 18 13.13 45.07 -18.90
C PRO A 18 14.23 45.11 -17.84
N ASN A 19 13.84 45.48 -16.64
CA ASN A 19 14.44 45.00 -15.40
C ASN A 19 13.24 44.36 -14.67
N ASP A 20 13.22 43.03 -14.48
CA ASP A 20 12.01 42.28 -14.11
C ASP A 20 11.29 42.82 -12.86
N ASP A 21 12.05 43.28 -11.87
CA ASP A 21 11.52 43.89 -10.65
C ASP A 21 10.69 45.16 -10.94
N ASN A 22 11.15 46.01 -11.87
CA ASN A 22 10.46 47.24 -12.24
C ASN A 22 9.18 46.96 -13.03
N PHE A 23 9.14 45.90 -13.83
CA PHE A 23 7.96 45.53 -14.60
C PHE A 23 6.86 44.96 -13.69
N LEU A 24 7.21 44.04 -12.79
CA LEU A 24 6.28 43.52 -11.78
C LEU A 24 5.78 44.62 -10.81
N GLU A 25 6.64 45.54 -10.40
CA GLU A 25 6.25 46.67 -9.56
C GLU A 25 5.35 47.67 -10.30
N ALA A 26 5.62 47.95 -11.58
CA ALA A 26 4.74 48.73 -12.43
C ALA A 26 3.37 48.06 -12.59
N LEU A 27 3.33 46.75 -12.84
CA LEU A 27 2.10 45.96 -12.90
C LEU A 27 1.31 46.02 -11.58
N ARG A 28 1.98 45.94 -10.42
CA ARG A 28 1.35 46.13 -9.10
C ARG A 28 0.78 47.53 -8.90
N PHE A 29 1.42 48.56 -9.45
CA PHE A 29 0.86 49.92 -9.46
C PHE A 29 -0.43 50.00 -10.28
N LEU A 30 -0.51 49.28 -11.41
CA LEU A 30 -1.73 49.23 -12.23
C LEU A 30 -2.92 48.62 -11.49
N VAL A 31 -2.69 47.62 -10.64
CA VAL A 31 -3.74 47.00 -9.82
C VAL A 31 -4.48 48.05 -8.98
N ASN A 32 -3.79 49.13 -8.60
CA ASN A 32 -4.33 50.20 -7.76
C ASN A 32 -5.00 51.35 -8.54
N LEU A 33 -5.00 51.35 -9.86
CA LEU A 33 -5.63 52.38 -10.67
C LEU A 33 -7.08 52.02 -11.02
N ASP A 34 -7.95 53.04 -11.05
CA ASP A 34 -9.33 52.87 -11.47
C ASP A 34 -9.42 53.07 -12.99
N TYR A 35 -9.96 52.08 -13.69
CA TYR A 35 -9.97 52.02 -15.16
C TYR A 35 -11.40 51.81 -15.64
N ASN A 36 -11.73 52.39 -16.79
CA ASN A 36 -12.93 51.98 -17.52
C ASN A 36 -12.70 50.61 -18.19
N THR A 37 -13.79 49.95 -18.60
CA THR A 37 -13.76 48.60 -19.19
C THR A 37 -12.85 48.51 -20.42
N THR A 38 -12.77 49.58 -21.23
CA THR A 38 -11.93 49.64 -22.43
C THR A 38 -10.44 49.59 -22.10
N VAL A 39 -10.01 50.32 -21.07
CA VAL A 39 -8.59 50.39 -20.68
C VAL A 39 -8.17 49.13 -19.94
N TYR A 40 -9.07 48.57 -19.13
CA TYR A 40 -8.87 47.25 -18.55
C TYR A 40 -8.69 46.18 -19.64
N LEU A 41 -9.51 46.21 -20.70
CA LEU A 41 -9.38 45.27 -21.82
C LEU A 41 -8.03 45.40 -22.53
N THR A 42 -7.61 46.62 -22.86
CA THR A 42 -6.31 46.87 -23.52
C THR A 42 -5.15 46.39 -22.66
N LEU A 43 -5.17 46.65 -21.35
CA LEU A 43 -4.15 46.21 -20.41
C LEU A 43 -4.12 44.68 -20.27
N THR A 44 -5.27 44.04 -20.15
CA THR A 44 -5.37 42.58 -20.07
C THR A 44 -4.83 41.91 -21.33
N GLN A 45 -5.19 42.41 -22.53
CA GLN A 45 -4.67 41.92 -23.81
C GLN A 45 -3.14 42.11 -23.89
N TYR A 46 -2.62 43.25 -23.44
CA TYR A 46 -1.19 43.54 -23.46
C TYR A 46 -0.41 42.61 -22.54
N ILE A 47 -0.86 42.44 -21.31
CA ILE A 47 -0.20 41.62 -20.28
C ILE A 47 -0.22 40.14 -20.69
N LEU A 48 -1.35 39.64 -21.20
CA LEU A 48 -1.45 38.25 -21.66
C LEU A 48 -0.54 37.95 -22.86
N ASN A 49 -0.28 38.94 -23.72
CA ASN A 49 0.64 38.77 -24.86
C ASN A 49 2.11 39.06 -24.50
N SER A 50 2.42 39.42 -23.25
CA SER A 50 3.78 39.70 -22.85
C SER A 50 4.60 38.41 -22.84
N ASN A 51 5.67 38.38 -23.63
CA ASN A 51 6.60 37.24 -23.68
C ASN A 51 7.48 37.13 -22.41
N HIS A 52 7.42 38.12 -21.52
CA HIS A 52 8.26 38.19 -20.31
C HIS A 52 7.60 37.52 -19.11
N LEU A 53 6.28 37.34 -19.13
CA LEU A 53 5.54 36.67 -18.05
C LEU A 53 5.21 35.26 -18.46
N ASN A 54 5.58 34.30 -17.62
CA ASN A 54 5.15 32.93 -17.82
C ASN A 54 3.70 32.73 -17.30
N TYR A 55 3.10 31.59 -17.60
CA TYR A 55 1.69 31.32 -17.23
C TYR A 55 1.42 31.40 -15.71
N ALA A 56 2.40 31.04 -14.87
CA ALA A 56 2.26 31.08 -13.42
C ALA A 56 2.34 32.53 -12.88
N ASP A 57 3.19 33.35 -13.48
CA ASP A 57 3.26 34.78 -13.18
C ASP A 57 1.96 35.50 -13.57
N LEU A 58 1.42 35.17 -14.75
CA LEU A 58 0.14 35.66 -15.22
C LEU A 58 -1.00 35.29 -14.26
N LEU A 59 -1.06 34.02 -13.82
CA LEU A 59 -2.04 33.56 -12.83
C LEU A 59 -1.96 34.39 -11.54
N GLY A 60 -0.76 34.55 -10.97
CA GLY A 60 -0.55 35.31 -9.73
C GLY A 60 -0.93 36.79 -9.86
N PHE A 61 -0.58 37.39 -11.00
CA PHE A 61 -0.96 38.75 -11.33
C PHE A 61 -2.48 38.91 -11.43
N PHE A 62 -3.16 38.08 -12.23
CA PHE A 62 -4.61 38.20 -12.43
C PHE A 62 -5.41 37.87 -11.18
N LYS A 63 -4.92 36.97 -10.32
CA LYS A 63 -5.50 36.77 -8.99
C LYS A 63 -5.47 38.06 -8.18
N THR A 64 -4.31 38.69 -8.07
CA THR A 64 -4.13 39.92 -7.29
C THR A 64 -4.96 41.08 -7.87
N LEU A 65 -4.96 41.21 -9.19
CA LEU A 65 -5.75 42.22 -9.90
C LEU A 65 -7.24 42.03 -9.65
N THR A 66 -7.73 40.79 -9.74
CA THR A 66 -9.14 40.48 -9.53
C THR A 66 -9.56 40.76 -8.09
N GLN A 67 -8.76 40.36 -7.10
CA GLN A 67 -9.02 40.66 -5.68
C GLN A 67 -9.18 42.17 -5.43
N ALA A 68 -8.29 42.98 -5.98
CA ALA A 68 -8.35 44.44 -5.86
C ALA A 68 -9.59 45.04 -6.54
N LYS A 69 -10.02 44.49 -7.68
CA LYS A 69 -11.22 44.96 -8.41
C LYS A 69 -12.52 44.55 -7.72
N ILE A 70 -12.58 43.35 -7.15
CA ILE A 70 -13.72 42.92 -6.32
C ILE A 70 -13.85 43.82 -5.09
N GLN A 71 -12.75 44.16 -4.42
CA GLN A 71 -12.74 45.11 -3.30
C GLN A 71 -13.27 46.51 -3.67
N ARG A 72 -13.20 46.88 -4.96
CA ARG A 72 -13.68 48.15 -5.51
C ARG A 72 -15.05 48.04 -6.19
N HIS A 73 -15.80 46.97 -5.92
CA HIS A 73 -17.15 46.74 -6.42
C HIS A 73 -17.29 46.54 -7.93
N LEU A 74 -16.24 46.09 -8.64
CA LEU A 74 -16.40 45.66 -10.02
C LEU A 74 -17.22 44.35 -10.07
N THR A 75 -18.22 44.28 -10.96
CA THR A 75 -19.06 43.09 -11.14
C THR A 75 -18.32 42.02 -11.92
N LEU A 76 -18.56 40.74 -11.59
CA LEU A 76 -17.94 39.60 -12.28
C LEU A 76 -18.24 39.57 -13.79
N ASN A 77 -19.46 39.89 -14.20
CA ASN A 77 -19.84 40.00 -15.62
C ASN A 77 -18.91 40.96 -16.38
N GLY A 78 -18.47 42.05 -15.74
CA GLY A 78 -17.55 42.99 -16.36
C GLY A 78 -16.12 42.46 -16.53
N LEU A 79 -15.71 41.46 -15.76
CA LEU A 79 -14.44 40.73 -15.93
C LEU A 79 -14.57 39.67 -17.03
N LEU A 80 -15.70 38.97 -17.10
CA LEU A 80 -15.95 37.93 -18.10
C LEU A 80 -16.24 38.51 -19.50
N ASP A 81 -16.92 39.66 -19.60
CA ASP A 81 -17.16 40.41 -20.86
C ASP A 81 -15.86 40.75 -21.63
N VAL A 82 -14.73 40.72 -20.93
CA VAL A 82 -13.42 40.97 -21.52
C VAL A 82 -12.99 39.76 -22.36
N LEU A 83 -13.31 38.52 -21.95
CA LEU A 83 -12.91 37.29 -22.65
C LEU A 83 -13.43 37.22 -24.08
N ASP A 84 -14.71 37.54 -24.29
CA ASP A 84 -15.34 37.53 -25.62
C ASP A 84 -14.71 38.54 -26.59
N LYS A 85 -14.01 39.53 -26.04
CA LYS A 85 -13.35 40.62 -26.77
C LYS A 85 -11.84 40.43 -26.88
N LEU A 86 -11.25 39.47 -26.15
CA LEU A 86 -9.83 39.14 -26.22
C LEU A 86 -9.60 38.15 -27.37
N ASN A 87 -8.82 38.56 -28.37
CA ASN A 87 -8.35 37.65 -29.42
C ASN A 87 -7.04 37.02 -28.97
N LEU A 88 -7.12 35.95 -28.17
CA LEU A 88 -5.99 35.29 -27.53
C LEU A 88 -6.06 33.77 -27.66
N ARG A 89 -4.89 33.16 -27.55
CA ARG A 89 -4.69 31.72 -27.39
C ARG A 89 -5.41 31.19 -26.15
N ALA A 90 -5.96 29.98 -26.25
CA ALA A 90 -6.69 29.33 -25.17
C ALA A 90 -5.79 29.14 -23.93
N SER A 91 -4.53 28.70 -24.14
CA SER A 91 -3.54 28.56 -23.07
C SER A 91 -3.33 29.82 -22.22
N LEU A 92 -3.36 31.01 -22.82
CA LEU A 92 -3.18 32.28 -22.10
C LEU A 92 -4.43 32.66 -21.30
N LYS A 93 -5.62 32.40 -21.85
CA LYS A 93 -6.89 32.64 -21.16
C LYS A 93 -7.03 31.77 -19.91
N VAL A 94 -6.43 30.58 -19.87
CA VAL A 94 -6.39 29.71 -18.69
C VAL A 94 -5.83 30.44 -17.46
N SER A 95 -4.69 31.14 -17.59
CA SER A 95 -4.09 31.89 -16.47
C SER A 95 -4.98 33.05 -16.00
N TYR A 96 -5.66 33.74 -16.92
CA TYR A 96 -6.59 34.81 -16.61
C TYR A 96 -7.82 34.30 -15.83
N LEU A 97 -8.52 33.31 -16.39
CA LEU A 97 -9.71 32.70 -15.82
C LEU A 97 -9.43 32.08 -14.45
N ALA A 98 -8.31 31.35 -14.33
CA ALA A 98 -7.91 30.78 -13.07
C ALA A 98 -7.51 31.84 -12.03
N GLY A 99 -6.90 32.94 -12.47
CA GLY A 99 -6.65 34.11 -11.62
C GLY A 99 -7.96 34.66 -11.03
N ILE A 100 -9.00 34.81 -11.85
CA ILE A 100 -10.34 35.23 -11.40
C ILE A 100 -10.91 34.21 -10.41
N MET A 101 -10.92 32.93 -10.77
CA MET A 101 -11.45 31.86 -9.92
C MET A 101 -10.77 31.82 -8.54
N MET A 102 -9.44 31.91 -8.49
CA MET A 102 -8.67 31.89 -7.24
C MET A 102 -8.81 33.16 -6.40
N ALA A 103 -9.32 34.25 -6.98
CA ALA A 103 -9.58 35.51 -6.29
C ALA A 103 -10.96 35.55 -5.62
N LEU A 104 -11.91 34.72 -6.07
CA LEU A 104 -13.25 34.65 -5.51
C LEU A 104 -13.25 33.89 -4.17
N ASP A 105 -14.05 34.38 -3.23
CA ASP A 105 -14.26 33.73 -1.94
C ASP A 105 -15.27 32.57 -2.05
N SER A 106 -15.08 31.55 -1.23
CA SER A 106 -15.91 30.35 -1.04
C SER A 106 -17.41 30.62 -0.84
N SER A 107 -17.78 31.84 -0.42
CA SER A 107 -19.17 32.29 -0.29
C SER A 107 -19.89 32.52 -1.63
N ARG A 108 -19.16 32.62 -2.75
CA ARG A 108 -19.68 32.93 -4.09
C ARG A 108 -19.73 31.70 -5.00
N ASN A 109 -20.33 30.63 -4.52
CA ASN A 109 -20.27 29.32 -5.18
C ASN A 109 -20.84 29.29 -6.61
N GLU A 110 -21.93 30.01 -6.89
CA GLU A 110 -22.53 30.05 -8.24
C GLU A 110 -21.61 30.76 -9.25
N GLU A 111 -21.04 31.90 -8.86
CA GLU A 111 -20.06 32.64 -9.68
C GLU A 111 -18.80 31.81 -9.99
N ILE A 112 -18.35 31.01 -9.02
CA ILE A 112 -17.20 30.11 -9.20
C ILE A 112 -17.56 28.97 -10.17
N ASP A 113 -18.79 28.46 -10.13
CA ASP A 113 -19.22 27.38 -11.01
C ASP A 113 -19.24 27.81 -12.49
N ASP A 114 -19.72 29.02 -12.79
CA ASP A 114 -19.72 29.56 -14.17
C ASP A 114 -18.30 29.70 -14.74
N ILE A 115 -17.36 30.18 -13.91
CA ILE A 115 -15.95 30.33 -14.32
C ILE A 115 -15.30 28.96 -14.52
N GLN A 116 -15.62 27.98 -13.68
CA GLN A 116 -15.10 26.62 -13.84
C GLN A 116 -15.54 26.01 -15.17
N ASP A 117 -16.78 26.25 -15.60
CA ASP A 117 -17.28 25.75 -16.88
C ASP A 117 -16.54 26.37 -18.07
N ILE A 118 -16.30 27.68 -18.05
CA ILE A 118 -15.51 28.37 -19.09
C ILE A 118 -14.05 27.88 -19.08
N LEU A 119 -13.46 27.76 -17.90
CA LEU A 119 -12.07 27.32 -17.72
C LEU A 119 -11.86 25.89 -18.24
N ILE A 120 -12.82 24.99 -18.02
CA ILE A 120 -12.76 23.63 -18.57
C ILE A 120 -12.71 23.67 -20.10
N CYS A 121 -13.55 24.47 -20.75
CA CYS A 121 -13.56 24.61 -22.21
C CYS A 121 -12.21 25.13 -22.73
N GLU A 122 -11.66 26.17 -22.11
CA GLU A 122 -10.38 26.75 -22.54
C GLU A 122 -9.18 25.81 -22.29
N ILE A 123 -9.23 24.98 -21.23
CA ILE A 123 -8.23 23.93 -21.03
C ILE A 123 -8.35 22.87 -22.15
N GLU A 124 -9.55 22.42 -22.50
CA GLU A 124 -9.75 21.46 -23.59
C GLU A 124 -9.25 21.99 -24.93
N ASP A 125 -9.62 23.21 -25.29
CA ASP A 125 -9.17 23.86 -26.53
C ASP A 125 -7.65 23.99 -26.57
N SER A 126 -7.02 24.36 -25.44
CA SER A 126 -5.57 24.43 -25.35
C SER A 126 -4.90 23.07 -25.57
N LEU A 127 -5.48 21.98 -25.05
CA LEU A 127 -4.96 20.63 -25.23
C LEU A 127 -5.13 20.10 -26.67
N LEU A 128 -6.23 20.45 -27.32
CA LEU A 128 -6.57 19.98 -28.66
C LEU A 128 -5.84 20.76 -29.75
N TYR A 129 -5.69 22.08 -29.58
CA TYR A 129 -5.22 22.97 -30.64
C TYR A 129 -3.85 23.61 -30.37
N GLU A 130 -3.38 23.63 -29.12
CA GLU A 130 -2.14 24.31 -28.71
C GLU A 130 -1.16 23.34 -28.05
N VAL A 131 -0.92 22.20 -28.70
CA VAL A 131 -0.06 21.11 -28.18
C VAL A 131 1.35 21.59 -27.80
N ASP A 132 1.88 22.61 -28.48
CA ASP A 132 3.18 23.20 -28.14
C ASP A 132 3.20 23.80 -26.72
N SER A 133 2.07 24.28 -26.20
CA SER A 133 1.96 24.78 -24.83
C SER A 133 2.18 23.68 -23.79
N LEU A 134 1.96 22.40 -24.13
CA LEU A 134 2.27 21.27 -23.25
C LEU A 134 3.76 20.94 -23.16
N LEU A 135 4.60 21.56 -24.01
CA LEU A 135 6.05 21.50 -23.88
C LEU A 135 6.58 22.58 -22.92
N ASP A 136 5.75 23.57 -22.55
CA ASP A 136 6.10 24.63 -21.63
C ASP A 136 5.88 24.21 -20.17
N ASN A 137 6.98 24.07 -19.42
CA ASN A 137 6.94 23.71 -18.00
C ASN A 137 6.14 24.69 -17.13
N SER A 138 6.08 25.98 -17.52
CA SER A 138 5.32 26.98 -16.77
C SER A 138 3.81 26.83 -16.98
N TYR A 139 3.37 26.42 -18.18
CA TYR A 139 1.97 26.06 -18.43
C TYR A 139 1.56 24.82 -17.61
N ILE A 140 2.42 23.79 -17.58
CA ILE A 140 2.18 22.58 -16.78
C ILE A 140 2.06 22.93 -15.29
N LYS A 141 2.97 23.74 -14.75
CA LYS A 141 2.89 24.22 -13.36
C LYS A 141 1.58 24.94 -13.09
N THR A 142 1.11 25.74 -14.04
CA THR A 142 -0.17 26.44 -13.96
C THR A 142 -1.34 25.45 -13.91
N LEU A 143 -1.38 24.45 -14.79
CA LEU A 143 -2.38 23.37 -14.74
C LEU A 143 -2.36 22.64 -13.39
N VAL A 144 -1.18 22.36 -12.85
CA VAL A 144 -1.02 21.70 -11.54
C VAL A 144 -1.57 22.53 -10.39
N MET A 145 -1.53 23.87 -10.48
CA MET A 145 -2.14 24.76 -9.49
C MET A 145 -3.67 24.84 -9.63
N ILE A 146 -4.17 24.73 -10.86
CA ILE A 146 -5.58 24.97 -11.20
C ILE A 146 -6.45 23.74 -11.00
N LEU A 147 -6.04 22.59 -11.55
CA LEU A 147 -6.85 21.37 -11.57
C LEU A 147 -7.32 20.92 -10.17
N PRO A 148 -6.50 21.03 -9.09
CA PRO A 148 -6.96 20.75 -7.73
C PRO A 148 -8.14 21.60 -7.25
N GLN A 149 -8.30 22.82 -7.79
CA GLN A 149 -9.34 23.77 -7.40
C GLN A 149 -10.68 23.51 -8.11
N ILE A 150 -10.66 22.88 -9.29
CA ILE A 150 -11.87 22.51 -10.04
C ILE A 150 -12.55 21.35 -9.33
N ARG A 151 -13.87 21.43 -9.09
CA ARG A 151 -14.61 20.37 -8.39
C ARG A 151 -14.63 19.06 -9.21
N THR A 152 -14.54 17.92 -8.54
CA THR A 152 -14.42 16.60 -9.21
C THR A 152 -15.62 16.26 -10.11
N ASN A 153 -16.83 16.70 -9.75
CA ASN A 153 -18.03 16.52 -10.58
C ASN A 153 -17.99 17.32 -11.89
N LYS A 154 -17.35 18.50 -11.89
CA LYS A 154 -17.15 19.33 -13.08
C LYS A 154 -16.05 18.78 -13.99
N LEU A 155 -14.99 18.20 -13.41
CA LEU A 155 -13.94 17.51 -14.19
C LEU A 155 -14.48 16.35 -15.05
N LYS A 156 -15.66 15.79 -14.73
CA LYS A 156 -16.33 14.78 -15.57
C LYS A 156 -16.83 15.33 -16.91
N LEU A 157 -16.99 16.64 -17.02
CA LEU A 157 -17.41 17.32 -18.25
C LEU A 157 -16.28 17.41 -19.27
N MET A 158 -15.04 17.21 -18.81
CA MET A 158 -13.84 17.30 -19.62
C MET A 158 -13.46 15.94 -20.22
N ASP A 159 -12.96 15.91 -21.46
CA ASP A 159 -12.19 14.77 -21.97
C ASP A 159 -10.82 14.69 -21.28
N ILE A 160 -10.85 14.14 -20.06
CA ILE A 160 -9.67 13.98 -19.21
C ILE A 160 -8.65 12.99 -19.78
N ASN A 161 -8.93 12.27 -20.87
CA ASN A 161 -8.00 11.26 -21.39
C ASN A 161 -6.68 11.88 -21.87
N LEU A 162 -6.74 13.03 -22.54
CA LEU A 162 -5.56 13.76 -22.99
C LEU A 162 -4.71 14.25 -21.81
N LEU A 163 -5.34 14.93 -20.83
CA LEU A 163 -4.64 15.37 -19.61
C LEU A 163 -4.05 14.20 -18.84
N ARG A 164 -4.80 13.11 -18.69
CA ARG A 164 -4.33 11.92 -18.00
C ARG A 164 -3.08 11.36 -18.66
N ASN A 165 -3.11 11.13 -19.98
CA ASN A 165 -1.97 10.60 -20.72
C ASN A 165 -0.76 11.52 -20.60
N PHE A 166 -1.00 12.82 -20.66
CA PHE A 166 0.03 13.82 -20.47
C PHE A 166 0.65 13.75 -19.07
N PHE A 167 -0.15 13.75 -18.00
CA PHE A 167 0.38 13.69 -16.64
C PHE A 167 1.03 12.35 -16.30
N VAL A 168 0.54 11.23 -16.85
CA VAL A 168 1.22 9.92 -16.75
C VAL A 168 2.61 10.01 -17.37
N LYS A 169 2.72 10.57 -18.59
CA LYS A 169 4.01 10.78 -19.26
C LYS A 169 4.93 11.70 -18.45
N VAL A 170 4.42 12.82 -17.96
CA VAL A 170 5.19 13.76 -17.13
C VAL A 170 5.68 13.07 -15.86
N LEU A 171 4.83 12.29 -15.18
CA LEU A 171 5.21 11.54 -13.99
C LEU A 171 6.35 10.56 -14.30
N ILE A 172 6.20 9.78 -15.37
CA ILE A 172 7.20 8.77 -15.76
C ILE A 172 8.53 9.44 -16.11
N GLU A 173 8.51 10.44 -16.99
CA GLU A 173 9.72 11.18 -17.39
C GLU A 173 10.33 11.98 -16.23
N SER A 174 9.57 12.35 -15.20
CA SER A 174 10.12 13.02 -14.01
C SER A 174 11.00 12.09 -13.17
N PHE A 175 10.74 10.78 -13.18
CA PHE A 175 11.53 9.79 -12.44
C PHE A 175 12.54 9.02 -13.29
N LYS A 176 12.35 8.96 -14.62
CA LYS A 176 13.20 8.19 -15.53
C LYS A 176 14.71 8.45 -15.35
N LEU A 177 15.53 7.41 -15.36
CA LEU A 177 16.99 7.54 -15.31
C LEU A 177 17.56 7.67 -16.75
N ASP A 178 18.26 8.78 -17.04
CA ASP A 178 18.75 9.09 -18.39
C ASP A 178 20.12 8.44 -18.72
N ASN A 179 20.86 7.97 -17.71
CA ASN A 179 22.22 7.44 -17.87
C ASN A 179 22.40 6.08 -17.17
N HIS A 180 23.20 5.17 -17.75
CA HIS A 180 23.68 3.93 -17.10
C HIS A 180 24.75 4.17 -16.03
N ASN A 181 24.83 5.37 -15.47
CA ASN A 181 25.87 5.73 -14.52
C ASN A 181 25.34 5.40 -13.12
N ASP A 182 25.93 4.41 -12.44
CA ASP A 182 25.45 3.89 -11.14
C ASP A 182 25.65 4.87 -9.96
N ASN A 183 25.94 6.15 -10.22
CA ASN A 183 26.14 7.15 -9.18
C ASN A 183 24.79 7.77 -8.75
N ILE A 184 24.27 7.25 -7.63
CA ILE A 184 23.00 7.70 -7.04
C ILE A 184 22.96 9.19 -6.69
N HIS A 185 24.07 9.80 -6.25
CA HIS A 185 24.10 11.22 -5.89
C HIS A 185 23.91 12.10 -7.12
N LEU A 186 24.62 11.75 -8.22
CA LEU A 186 24.50 12.49 -9.47
C LEU A 186 23.09 12.33 -10.04
N GLN A 187 22.57 11.11 -10.10
CA GLN A 187 21.24 10.86 -10.66
C GLN A 187 20.12 11.49 -9.83
N SER A 188 20.15 11.36 -8.50
CA SER A 188 19.15 11.98 -7.63
C SER A 188 19.17 13.50 -7.75
N LYS A 189 20.36 14.09 -7.89
CA LYS A 189 20.51 15.53 -8.11
C LYS A 189 19.98 15.96 -9.48
N GLU A 190 20.37 15.27 -10.55
CA GLU A 190 19.89 15.53 -11.92
C GLU A 190 18.36 15.45 -12.00
N ILE A 191 17.75 14.45 -11.36
CA ILE A 191 16.29 14.32 -11.28
C ILE A 191 15.66 15.49 -10.53
N LYS A 192 16.22 15.88 -9.38
CA LYS A 192 15.69 17.00 -8.58
C LYS A 192 15.79 18.35 -9.29
N GLU A 193 16.80 18.52 -10.14
CA GLU A 193 16.98 19.71 -10.97
C GLU A 193 16.01 19.77 -12.16
N ARG A 194 15.23 18.69 -12.42
CA ARG A 194 14.23 18.69 -13.48
C ARG A 194 13.12 19.72 -13.22
N PRO A 195 12.65 20.45 -14.25
CA PRO A 195 11.75 21.58 -14.09
C PRO A 195 10.42 21.30 -13.36
N LEU A 196 9.94 20.05 -13.43
CA LEU A 196 8.64 19.61 -12.89
C LEU A 196 8.76 18.74 -11.64
N TYR A 197 9.97 18.47 -11.15
CA TYR A 197 10.19 17.55 -10.03
C TYR A 197 9.40 17.96 -8.78
N THR A 198 9.43 19.25 -8.44
CA THR A 198 8.70 19.81 -7.28
C THR A 198 7.18 19.71 -7.42
N SER A 199 6.67 19.46 -8.63
CA SER A 199 5.24 19.32 -8.92
C SER A 199 4.73 17.88 -8.83
N ILE A 200 5.62 16.89 -8.70
CA ILE A 200 5.27 15.46 -8.67
C ILE A 200 4.17 15.13 -7.64
N PRO A 201 4.24 15.58 -6.37
CA PRO A 201 3.19 15.26 -5.39
C PRO A 201 1.82 15.84 -5.74
N SER A 202 1.79 16.95 -6.47
CA SER A 202 0.53 17.56 -6.92
C SER A 202 0.02 16.85 -8.17
N ILE A 203 0.91 16.47 -9.09
CA ILE A 203 0.60 15.65 -10.27
C ILE A 203 0.01 14.30 -9.85
N SER A 204 0.59 13.64 -8.84
CA SER A 204 0.09 12.34 -8.34
C SER A 204 -1.32 12.45 -7.76
N ARG A 205 -1.63 13.52 -7.02
CA ARG A 205 -2.98 13.81 -6.53
C ARG A 205 -3.96 14.09 -7.67
N ILE A 206 -3.55 14.84 -8.69
CA ILE A 206 -4.38 15.10 -9.88
C ILE A 206 -4.66 13.79 -10.62
N LEU A 207 -3.63 12.97 -10.86
CA LEU A 207 -3.78 11.65 -11.47
C LEU A 207 -4.70 10.75 -10.66
N SER A 208 -4.57 10.76 -9.33
CA SER A 208 -5.48 10.02 -8.45
C SER A 208 -6.93 10.47 -8.64
N ARG A 209 -7.19 11.78 -8.69
CA ARG A 209 -8.53 12.32 -9.00
C ARG A 209 -9.01 11.94 -10.39
N PHE A 210 -8.15 11.86 -11.39
CA PHE A 210 -8.53 11.40 -12.73
C PHE A 210 -8.79 9.90 -12.79
N CYS A 211 -8.09 9.10 -11.98
CA CYS A 211 -8.35 7.66 -11.89
C CYS A 211 -9.75 7.37 -11.34
N THR A 212 -10.26 8.18 -10.39
CA THR A 212 -11.66 8.03 -9.90
C THR A 212 -12.74 8.36 -10.93
N LEU A 213 -12.34 8.90 -12.08
CA LEU A 213 -13.22 9.23 -13.19
C LEU A 213 -13.13 8.22 -14.35
N TRP A 214 -12.39 7.10 -14.18
CA TRP A 214 -12.26 6.09 -15.23
C TRP A 214 -13.58 5.42 -15.60
N SER A 215 -13.83 5.33 -16.91
CA SER A 215 -14.84 4.43 -17.48
C SER A 215 -14.19 3.11 -17.95
N HIS A 216 -14.99 2.05 -18.05
CA HIS A 216 -14.60 0.69 -18.43
C HIS A 216 -13.81 0.56 -19.76
N GLN A 217 -13.82 1.56 -20.64
CA GLN A 217 -13.36 1.41 -22.04
C GLN A 217 -11.88 1.81 -22.29
N ASN A 218 -11.13 2.21 -21.25
CA ASN A 218 -9.77 2.77 -21.41
C ASN A 218 -8.66 1.93 -20.73
N THR A 219 -8.59 0.63 -21.03
CA THR A 219 -7.60 -0.32 -20.45
C THR A 219 -6.15 0.03 -20.79
N ASN A 220 -5.86 0.45 -22.03
CA ASN A 220 -4.50 0.73 -22.50
C ASN A 220 -3.76 1.80 -21.68
N ASN A 221 -4.48 2.77 -21.10
CA ASN A 221 -3.84 3.87 -20.36
C ASN A 221 -3.48 3.46 -18.93
N LEU A 222 -4.29 2.58 -18.32
CA LEU A 222 -3.96 1.96 -17.04
C LEU A 222 -2.71 1.09 -17.21
N GLU A 223 -2.65 0.28 -18.27
CA GLU A 223 -1.48 -0.56 -18.58
C GLU A 223 -0.20 0.27 -18.73
N ASN A 224 -0.24 1.36 -19.51
CA ASN A 224 0.93 2.23 -19.68
C ASN A 224 1.41 2.86 -18.37
N LEU A 225 0.49 3.25 -17.49
CA LEU A 225 0.83 3.79 -16.17
C LEU A 225 1.46 2.72 -15.28
N LEU A 226 0.86 1.54 -15.19
CA LEU A 226 1.38 0.44 -14.38
C LEU A 226 2.75 -0.03 -14.89
N GLU A 227 2.92 -0.19 -16.19
CA GLU A 227 4.19 -0.60 -16.78
C GLU A 227 5.25 0.49 -16.59
N GLY A 228 4.90 1.77 -16.74
CA GLY A 228 5.80 2.88 -16.43
C GLY A 228 6.26 2.90 -14.98
N LEU A 229 5.33 2.71 -14.04
CA LEU A 229 5.65 2.63 -12.60
C LEU A 229 6.50 1.40 -12.28
N LEU A 230 6.24 0.26 -12.91
CA LEU A 230 7.04 -0.95 -12.77
C LEU A 230 8.49 -0.72 -13.21
N GLN A 231 8.69 -0.18 -14.42
CA GLN A 231 10.03 0.11 -14.95
C GLN A 231 10.79 1.10 -14.06
N ILE A 232 10.11 2.14 -13.58
CA ILE A 232 10.71 3.11 -12.64
C ILE A 232 11.11 2.41 -11.34
N SER A 233 10.23 1.61 -10.75
CA SER A 233 10.49 0.90 -9.49
C SER A 233 11.69 -0.05 -9.62
N ILE A 234 11.77 -0.81 -10.72
CA ILE A 234 12.91 -1.69 -11.04
C ILE A 234 14.21 -0.89 -11.13
N GLN A 235 14.21 0.20 -11.89
CA GLN A 235 15.40 1.03 -12.12
C GLN A 235 15.90 1.64 -10.80
N HIS A 236 14.99 2.15 -9.98
CA HIS A 236 15.32 2.79 -8.71
C HIS A 236 15.73 1.78 -7.65
N GLU A 237 15.11 0.59 -7.60
CA GLU A 237 15.60 -0.49 -6.74
C GLU A 237 17.04 -0.82 -7.09
N ARG A 238 17.36 -1.03 -8.37
CA ARG A 238 18.72 -1.37 -8.82
C ARG A 238 19.73 -0.28 -8.44
N LEU A 239 19.37 0.98 -8.68
CA LEU A 239 20.20 2.12 -8.31
C LEU A 239 20.47 2.14 -6.79
N LEU A 240 19.43 1.98 -5.99
CA LEU A 240 19.53 2.06 -4.54
C LEU A 240 20.23 0.85 -3.91
N SER A 241 20.05 -0.34 -4.48
CA SER A 241 20.67 -1.59 -4.02
C SER A 241 22.20 -1.60 -4.15
N SER A 242 22.76 -0.65 -4.92
CA SER A 242 24.21 -0.42 -5.00
C SER A 242 24.78 0.37 -3.80
N PHE A 243 23.93 0.89 -2.91
CA PHE A 243 24.29 1.78 -1.81
C PHE A 243 24.03 1.17 -0.43
N SER A 244 24.79 1.61 0.58
CA SER A 244 24.57 1.20 1.97
C SER A 244 23.65 2.18 2.72
N PHE A 245 22.79 1.66 3.61
CA PHE A 245 21.87 2.47 4.43
C PHE A 245 22.58 3.59 5.21
N SER A 246 23.77 3.31 5.75
CA SER A 246 24.56 4.29 6.53
C SER A 246 25.04 5.50 5.73
N GLU A 247 25.08 5.39 4.41
CA GLU A 247 25.40 6.49 3.50
C GLU A 247 24.14 7.29 3.11
N LEU A 248 23.00 6.61 3.01
CA LEU A 248 21.68 7.21 2.72
C LEU A 248 21.16 8.10 3.85
N ASP A 249 21.28 7.67 5.11
CA ASP A 249 20.80 8.43 6.28
C ASP A 249 21.51 9.79 6.43
N LYS A 250 22.70 9.92 5.84
CA LYS A 250 23.47 11.18 5.83
C LYS A 250 23.08 12.11 4.69
N ASP A 251 22.43 11.60 3.65
CA ASP A 251 22.03 12.36 2.46
C ASP A 251 20.51 12.52 2.38
N ARG A 252 20.01 13.56 3.06
CA ARG A 252 18.60 13.95 3.06
C ARG A 252 18.03 14.15 1.67
N ASP A 253 18.86 14.52 0.70
CA ASP A 253 18.38 14.77 -0.64
C ASP A 253 18.02 13.47 -1.34
N ILE A 254 18.89 12.46 -1.27
CA ILE A 254 18.59 11.13 -1.81
C ILE A 254 17.37 10.53 -1.08
N GLN A 255 17.34 10.59 0.25
CA GLN A 255 16.22 10.07 1.03
C GLN A 255 14.89 10.71 0.61
N SER A 256 14.84 12.04 0.50
CA SER A 256 13.65 12.77 0.04
C SER A 256 13.19 12.35 -1.36
N HIS A 257 14.13 12.00 -2.25
CA HIS A 257 13.80 11.55 -3.59
C HIS A 257 13.05 10.21 -3.58
N PHE A 258 13.62 9.20 -2.93
CA PHE A 258 12.98 7.88 -2.85
C PHE A 258 11.68 7.90 -2.06
N MET A 259 11.58 8.73 -1.00
CA MET A 259 10.29 8.93 -0.32
C MET A 259 9.24 9.55 -1.25
N THR A 260 9.63 10.49 -2.12
CA THR A 260 8.70 11.07 -3.11
C THR A 260 8.22 10.01 -4.10
N LEU A 261 9.10 9.13 -4.56
CA LEU A 261 8.76 8.00 -5.43
C LEU A 261 7.80 7.02 -4.74
N LEU A 262 8.11 6.61 -3.50
CA LEU A 262 7.30 5.69 -2.70
C LEU A 262 5.88 6.21 -2.50
N PHE A 263 5.72 7.42 -1.94
CA PHE A 263 4.40 8.00 -1.68
C PHE A 263 3.61 8.22 -2.97
N THR A 264 4.26 8.70 -4.02
CA THR A 264 3.58 8.94 -5.30
C THR A 264 3.07 7.65 -5.91
N SER A 265 3.89 6.59 -5.91
CA SER A 265 3.50 5.29 -6.45
C SER A 265 2.35 4.69 -5.64
N LEU A 266 2.46 4.67 -4.31
CA LEU A 266 1.43 4.07 -3.44
C LEU A 266 0.08 4.79 -3.53
N ILE A 267 0.07 6.13 -3.54
CA ILE A 267 -1.18 6.91 -3.67
C ILE A 267 -1.87 6.61 -5.00
N VAL A 268 -1.10 6.52 -6.09
CA VAL A 268 -1.63 6.20 -7.42
C VAL A 268 -2.19 4.78 -7.44
N LEU A 269 -1.44 3.78 -6.98
CA LEU A 269 -1.88 2.38 -6.93
C LEU A 269 -3.12 2.19 -6.05
N GLN A 270 -3.12 2.77 -4.85
CA GLN A 270 -4.27 2.71 -3.94
C GLN A 270 -5.52 3.29 -4.59
N THR A 271 -5.40 4.42 -5.29
CA THR A 271 -6.55 5.07 -5.93
C THR A 271 -7.07 4.26 -7.11
N ILE A 272 -6.18 3.67 -7.91
CA ILE A 272 -6.53 2.76 -9.01
C ILE A 272 -7.33 1.56 -8.49
N LEU A 273 -6.84 0.91 -7.44
CA LEU A 273 -7.50 -0.24 -6.81
C LEU A 273 -8.86 0.17 -6.21
N THR A 274 -8.89 1.26 -5.46
CA THR A 274 -10.12 1.75 -4.83
C THR A 274 -11.17 2.09 -5.89
N HIS A 275 -10.77 2.72 -6.99
CA HIS A 275 -11.68 3.01 -8.10
C HIS A 275 -12.20 1.72 -8.76
N ALA A 276 -11.32 0.76 -9.04
CA ALA A 276 -11.71 -0.51 -9.63
C ALA A 276 -12.75 -1.24 -8.75
N VAL A 277 -12.48 -1.32 -7.45
CA VAL A 277 -13.38 -1.95 -6.47
C VAL A 277 -14.70 -1.20 -6.36
N THR A 278 -14.68 0.13 -6.24
CA THR A 278 -15.92 0.92 -6.02
C THR A 278 -16.79 1.03 -7.26
N SER A 279 -16.19 1.05 -8.44
CA SER A 279 -16.92 1.18 -9.71
C SER A 279 -17.46 -0.14 -10.21
N TYR A 280 -16.72 -1.23 -10.02
CA TYR A 280 -16.99 -2.51 -10.68
C TYR A 280 -17.33 -3.63 -9.70
N GLY A 281 -17.03 -3.45 -8.41
CA GLY A 281 -17.11 -4.48 -7.40
C GLY A 281 -15.92 -5.45 -7.48
N PHE A 282 -15.56 -6.04 -6.34
CA PHE A 282 -14.44 -6.98 -6.24
C PHE A 282 -14.56 -8.16 -7.23
N LYS A 283 -15.77 -8.70 -7.45
CA LYS A 283 -16.02 -9.89 -8.27
C LYS A 283 -15.78 -9.73 -9.77
N ASN A 284 -15.88 -8.50 -10.28
CA ASN A 284 -15.74 -8.20 -11.71
C ASN A 284 -14.36 -7.63 -12.06
N SER A 285 -13.41 -7.69 -11.12
CA SER A 285 -12.09 -7.11 -11.29
C SER A 285 -11.17 -8.07 -12.06
N ASP A 286 -10.48 -7.53 -13.07
CA ASP A 286 -9.50 -8.27 -13.88
C ASP A 286 -8.28 -8.68 -13.01
N PRO A 287 -7.88 -9.97 -12.97
CA PRO A 287 -6.72 -10.44 -12.21
C PRO A 287 -5.39 -9.82 -12.68
N TYR A 288 -5.32 -9.24 -13.88
CA TYR A 288 -4.15 -8.52 -14.37
C TYR A 288 -3.74 -7.36 -13.45
N LEU A 289 -4.72 -6.62 -12.91
CA LEU A 289 -4.46 -5.44 -12.09
C LEU A 289 -3.78 -5.80 -10.75
N PRO A 290 -4.33 -6.70 -9.90
CA PRO A 290 -3.65 -7.17 -8.70
C PRO A 290 -2.24 -7.71 -8.98
N ARG A 291 -2.08 -8.47 -10.07
CA ARG A 291 -0.78 -9.00 -10.47
C ARG A 291 0.26 -7.90 -10.72
N LYS A 292 -0.07 -6.91 -11.55
CA LYS A 292 0.84 -5.80 -11.85
C LYS A 292 1.12 -4.94 -10.63
N VAL A 293 0.14 -4.74 -9.75
CA VAL A 293 0.36 -4.02 -8.50
C VAL A 293 1.34 -4.78 -7.62
N PHE A 294 1.21 -6.10 -7.47
CA PHE A 294 2.15 -6.90 -6.68
C PHE A 294 3.57 -6.89 -7.25
N GLU A 295 3.72 -6.92 -8.59
CA GLU A 295 5.02 -6.73 -9.26
C GLU A 295 5.62 -5.35 -8.92
N ILE A 296 4.82 -4.28 -8.87
CA ILE A 296 5.34 -2.94 -8.51
C ILE A 296 5.72 -2.90 -7.02
N THR A 297 4.88 -3.45 -6.14
CA THR A 297 5.13 -3.44 -4.69
C THR A 297 6.31 -4.35 -4.30
N SER A 298 6.62 -5.41 -5.02
CA SER A 298 7.83 -6.20 -4.73
C SER A 298 9.12 -5.40 -4.88
N HIS A 299 9.13 -4.39 -5.75
CA HIS A 299 10.26 -3.48 -5.93
C HIS A 299 10.24 -2.33 -4.93
N LEU A 300 9.06 -1.72 -4.70
CA LEU A 300 8.92 -0.62 -3.76
C LEU A 300 9.22 -1.04 -2.31
N VAL A 301 9.01 -2.32 -1.93
CA VAL A 301 9.31 -2.79 -0.56
C VAL A 301 10.80 -2.77 -0.24
N VAL A 302 11.64 -3.08 -1.25
CA VAL A 302 13.10 -3.00 -1.12
C VAL A 302 13.52 -1.55 -0.97
N ILE A 303 12.94 -0.65 -1.77
CA ILE A 303 13.19 0.78 -1.65
C ILE A 303 12.78 1.28 -0.27
N ASN A 304 11.60 0.92 0.23
CA ASN A 304 11.15 1.31 1.56
C ASN A 304 12.10 0.81 2.64
N HIS A 305 12.49 -0.47 2.61
CA HIS A 305 13.41 -1.02 3.60
C HIS A 305 14.78 -0.33 3.61
N LEU A 306 15.27 0.12 2.45
CA LEU A 306 16.55 0.83 2.33
C LEU A 306 16.47 2.33 2.68
N VAL A 307 15.27 2.92 2.78
CA VAL A 307 15.07 4.36 2.98
C VAL A 307 14.44 4.66 4.34
N ASN A 308 13.65 3.71 4.86
CA ASN A 308 12.79 3.85 6.03
C ASN A 308 12.71 2.51 6.78
N GLN A 309 13.73 2.21 7.60
CA GLN A 309 13.83 0.92 8.32
C GLN A 309 12.81 0.75 9.46
N ASP A 310 12.28 1.85 9.99
CA ASP A 310 11.52 1.85 11.25
C ASP A 310 10.00 2.05 11.10
N GLU A 311 9.50 2.36 9.89
CA GLU A 311 8.07 2.63 9.67
C GLU A 311 7.50 1.84 8.48
N ASP A 312 6.53 0.98 8.78
CA ASP A 312 5.63 0.44 7.77
C ASP A 312 4.67 1.54 7.29
N LEU A 313 4.75 1.88 6.00
CA LEU A 313 3.81 2.81 5.38
C LEU A 313 2.41 2.19 5.41
N ARG A 314 1.43 2.86 6.03
CA ARG A 314 0.04 2.34 6.16
C ARG A 314 -0.62 2.08 4.80
N GLU A 315 -0.25 2.87 3.80
CA GLU A 315 -0.69 2.75 2.42
C GLU A 315 -0.27 1.39 1.82
N TRP A 316 0.86 0.84 2.26
CA TRP A 316 1.37 -0.48 1.84
C TRP A 316 0.39 -1.61 2.15
N VAL A 317 -0.03 -1.67 3.41
CA VAL A 317 -0.96 -2.68 3.91
C VAL A 317 -2.28 -2.56 3.16
N THR A 318 -2.76 -1.33 2.95
CA THR A 318 -4.02 -1.07 2.24
C THR A 318 -3.96 -1.56 0.79
N VAL A 319 -2.88 -1.27 0.05
CA VAL A 319 -2.70 -1.68 -1.35
C VAL A 319 -2.66 -3.21 -1.46
N ASN A 320 -1.88 -3.88 -0.61
CA ASN A 320 -1.76 -5.34 -0.64
C ASN A 320 -3.07 -6.04 -0.29
N LEU A 321 -3.75 -5.59 0.78
CA LEU A 321 -5.03 -6.18 1.20
C LEU A 321 -6.11 -5.99 0.13
N LEU A 322 -6.19 -4.82 -0.51
CA LEU A 322 -7.13 -4.61 -1.62
C LEU A 322 -6.86 -5.56 -2.79
N CYS A 323 -5.60 -5.79 -3.15
CA CYS A 323 -5.23 -6.74 -4.20
C CYS A 323 -5.63 -8.17 -3.82
N VAL A 324 -5.34 -8.58 -2.58
CA VAL A 324 -5.75 -9.90 -2.06
C VAL A 324 -7.27 -10.05 -2.06
N ASP A 325 -8.02 -9.05 -1.61
CA ASP A 325 -9.48 -9.08 -1.58
C ASP A 325 -10.07 -9.19 -3.00
N MET A 326 -9.47 -8.50 -3.97
CA MET A 326 -9.83 -8.63 -5.39
C MET A 326 -9.61 -10.05 -5.91
N VAL A 327 -8.45 -10.66 -5.64
CA VAL A 327 -8.15 -12.05 -6.03
C VAL A 327 -9.09 -13.03 -5.32
N ASN A 328 -9.33 -12.84 -4.03
CA ASN A 328 -10.16 -13.72 -3.22
C ASN A 328 -11.64 -13.69 -3.62
N ALA A 329 -12.10 -12.57 -4.18
CA ALA A 329 -13.47 -12.38 -4.65
C ALA A 329 -13.75 -12.98 -6.05
N ILE A 330 -12.74 -13.48 -6.77
CA ILE A 330 -12.93 -14.16 -8.05
C ILE A 330 -13.76 -15.44 -7.81
N GLU A 331 -14.91 -15.53 -8.47
CA GLU A 331 -15.85 -16.66 -8.30
C GLU A 331 -15.43 -17.91 -9.07
N ASP A 332 -14.78 -17.75 -10.23
CA ASP A 332 -14.25 -18.87 -11.01
C ASP A 332 -12.98 -19.40 -10.34
N GLU A 333 -13.08 -20.58 -9.73
CA GLU A 333 -11.97 -21.23 -9.01
C GLU A 333 -10.75 -21.44 -9.90
N ASN A 334 -10.90 -21.75 -11.20
CA ASN A 334 -9.75 -21.98 -12.08
C ASN A 334 -9.01 -20.67 -12.36
N ILE A 335 -9.75 -19.58 -12.56
CA ILE A 335 -9.15 -18.25 -12.77
C ILE A 335 -8.46 -17.79 -11.48
N ALA A 336 -9.09 -17.99 -10.32
CA ALA A 336 -8.54 -17.60 -9.02
C ALA A 336 -7.24 -18.37 -8.69
N VAL A 337 -7.21 -19.68 -8.94
CA VAL A 337 -6.01 -20.51 -8.78
C VAL A 337 -4.90 -20.02 -9.71
N THR A 338 -5.20 -19.90 -11.01
CA THR A 338 -4.22 -19.47 -12.02
C THR A 338 -3.63 -18.10 -11.67
N ALA A 339 -4.48 -17.13 -11.30
CA ALA A 339 -4.04 -15.78 -10.92
C ALA A 339 -3.16 -15.80 -9.66
N SER A 340 -3.55 -16.55 -8.63
CA SER A 340 -2.78 -16.66 -7.38
C SER A 340 -1.40 -17.29 -7.62
N GLU A 341 -1.34 -18.38 -8.38
CA GLU A 341 -0.10 -19.07 -8.70
C GLU A 341 0.81 -18.23 -9.61
N GLU A 342 0.26 -17.51 -10.58
CA GLU A 342 1.03 -16.57 -11.42
C GLU A 342 1.64 -15.44 -10.59
N ILE A 343 0.88 -14.84 -9.69
CA ILE A 343 1.35 -13.78 -8.78
C ILE A 343 2.53 -14.30 -7.96
N LEU A 344 2.37 -15.44 -7.28
CA LEU A 344 3.41 -16.01 -6.43
C LEU A 344 4.61 -16.52 -7.22
N THR A 345 4.41 -17.00 -8.45
CA THR A 345 5.49 -17.37 -9.37
C THR A 345 6.30 -16.13 -9.77
N LYS A 346 5.63 -15.02 -10.07
CA LYS A 346 6.32 -13.79 -10.46
C LYS A 346 7.16 -13.21 -9.31
N LEU A 347 6.60 -13.17 -8.11
CA LEU A 347 7.30 -12.75 -6.91
C LEU A 347 8.50 -13.67 -6.59
N THR A 348 8.44 -14.94 -6.97
CA THR A 348 9.56 -15.89 -6.78
C THR A 348 10.65 -15.79 -7.84
N GLU A 349 10.32 -15.47 -9.09
CA GLU A 349 11.31 -15.19 -10.15
C GLU A 349 12.19 -13.98 -9.83
N GLU A 350 11.66 -13.02 -9.07
CA GLU A 350 12.35 -11.79 -8.68
C GLU A 350 13.37 -11.99 -7.54
N TYR A 351 13.61 -13.24 -7.12
CA TYR A 351 14.66 -13.62 -6.16
C TYR A 351 16.00 -13.96 -6.83
N PRO A 352 16.98 -13.06 -6.88
CA PRO A 352 18.36 -13.47 -7.13
C PRO A 352 18.96 -14.14 -5.89
N ASN A 353 19.70 -15.23 -6.07
CA ASN A 353 20.33 -16.09 -5.05
C ASN A 353 21.38 -15.42 -4.10
N LYS A 354 21.17 -14.18 -3.60
CA LYS A 354 22.10 -13.49 -2.68
C LYS A 354 21.38 -12.87 -1.48
N GLN A 355 22.09 -12.77 -0.36
CA GLN A 355 21.68 -12.28 0.98
C GLN A 355 21.01 -10.89 1.05
N GLN A 356 20.80 -10.17 -0.05
CA GLN A 356 19.97 -8.94 -0.11
C GLN A 356 18.47 -9.24 -0.27
N ASN A 357 18.05 -10.51 -0.17
CA ASN A 357 16.71 -10.98 -0.56
C ASN A 357 15.69 -11.09 0.57
N ASP A 358 16.08 -10.92 1.83
CA ASP A 358 15.17 -11.24 2.95
C ASP A 358 13.92 -10.35 2.96
N VAL A 359 14.04 -9.09 2.52
CA VAL A 359 12.90 -8.17 2.41
C VAL A 359 11.88 -8.65 1.38
N LYS A 360 12.35 -9.10 0.20
CA LYS A 360 11.44 -9.63 -0.84
C LYS A 360 10.84 -10.98 -0.41
N VAL A 361 11.60 -11.80 0.32
CA VAL A 361 11.08 -13.05 0.89
C VAL A 361 10.01 -12.75 1.93
N ILE A 362 10.24 -11.79 2.83
CA ILE A 362 9.24 -11.35 3.83
C ILE A 362 7.97 -10.87 3.14
N HIS A 363 8.11 -10.02 2.12
CA HIS A 363 6.98 -9.52 1.34
C HIS A 363 6.19 -10.66 0.69
N PHE A 364 6.87 -11.61 0.06
CA PHE A 364 6.22 -12.77 -0.52
C PHE A 364 5.57 -13.69 0.48
N LEU A 365 6.23 -14.01 1.60
CA LEU A 365 5.63 -14.87 2.61
C LEU A 365 4.35 -14.23 3.16
N HIS A 366 4.32 -12.89 3.28
CA HIS A 366 3.11 -12.16 3.65
C HIS A 366 2.01 -12.29 2.58
N ILE A 367 2.31 -12.12 1.29
CA ILE A 367 1.32 -12.31 0.22
C ILE A 367 0.89 -13.78 0.08
N ALA A 368 1.84 -14.71 0.24
CA ALA A 368 1.61 -16.14 0.17
C ALA A 368 0.66 -16.58 1.29
N GLU A 369 0.82 -16.09 2.52
CA GLU A 369 -0.10 -16.38 3.63
C GLU A 369 -1.55 -16.09 3.25
N LEU A 370 -1.76 -14.96 2.56
CA LEU A 370 -3.09 -14.48 2.17
C LEU A 370 -3.69 -15.20 0.96
N LEU A 371 -2.86 -15.82 0.12
CA LEU A 371 -3.28 -16.48 -1.14
C LEU A 371 -3.09 -18.01 -1.14
N VAL A 372 -2.43 -18.59 -0.14
CA VAL A 372 -2.03 -20.03 -0.15
C VAL A 372 -3.23 -20.97 -0.25
N LEU A 373 -4.39 -20.58 0.29
CA LEU A 373 -5.62 -21.36 0.23
C LEU A 373 -6.35 -21.28 -1.11
N LYS A 374 -5.95 -20.36 -1.99
CA LYS A 374 -6.43 -20.27 -3.38
C LYS A 374 -5.53 -21.01 -4.35
N CYS A 375 -4.34 -21.42 -3.96
CA CYS A 375 -3.41 -22.16 -4.81
C CYS A 375 -3.70 -23.67 -4.79
N SER A 376 -3.24 -24.39 -5.82
CA SER A 376 -3.28 -25.85 -5.80
C SER A 376 -2.30 -26.40 -4.75
N PRO A 377 -2.64 -27.51 -4.04
CA PRO A 377 -1.72 -28.12 -3.09
C PRO A 377 -0.37 -28.48 -3.71
N ALA A 378 -0.37 -28.95 -4.97
CA ALA A 378 0.84 -29.30 -5.70
C ALA A 378 1.81 -28.10 -5.83
N PHE A 379 1.29 -26.94 -6.22
CA PHE A 379 2.07 -25.71 -6.33
C PHE A 379 2.65 -25.27 -4.98
N VAL A 380 1.83 -25.28 -3.92
CA VAL A 380 2.27 -24.90 -2.57
C VAL A 380 3.42 -25.81 -2.10
N LEU A 381 3.28 -27.11 -2.30
CA LEU A 381 4.28 -28.12 -1.92
C LEU A 381 5.59 -27.99 -2.71
N SER A 382 5.53 -27.66 -4.01
CA SER A 382 6.71 -27.58 -4.88
C SER A 382 7.42 -26.23 -4.85
N THR A 383 6.70 -25.15 -4.57
CA THR A 383 7.19 -23.77 -4.77
C THR A 383 7.27 -23.00 -3.45
N ILE A 384 6.19 -22.99 -2.67
CA ILE A 384 6.08 -22.13 -1.48
C ILE A 384 6.77 -22.75 -0.27
N LEU A 385 6.43 -23.99 0.09
CA LEU A 385 6.99 -24.64 1.28
C LEU A 385 8.52 -24.75 1.25
N PRO A 386 9.20 -25.05 0.12
CA PRO A 386 10.67 -25.06 0.09
C PRO A 386 11.31 -23.70 0.42
N ILE A 387 10.58 -22.59 0.29
CA ILE A 387 11.05 -21.27 0.73
C ILE A 387 10.82 -21.14 2.23
N CYS A 388 9.63 -21.50 2.73
CA CYS A 388 9.33 -21.53 4.16
C CYS A 388 10.36 -22.36 4.94
N ASP A 389 10.67 -23.58 4.46
CA ASP A 389 11.59 -24.54 5.09
C ASP A 389 12.97 -23.92 5.41
N ARG A 390 13.43 -22.94 4.63
CA ARG A 390 14.71 -22.24 4.88
C ARG A 390 14.70 -21.37 6.13
N TYR A 391 13.52 -20.85 6.49
CA TYR A 391 13.33 -19.90 7.58
C TYR A 391 12.61 -20.51 8.78
N LEU A 392 11.99 -21.68 8.65
CA LEU A 392 11.28 -22.36 9.75
C LEU A 392 12.19 -22.81 10.90
N GLU A 393 13.50 -22.99 10.67
CA GLU A 393 14.49 -23.34 11.70
C GLU A 393 15.48 -22.20 11.98
N ASP A 394 15.45 -21.10 11.24
CA ASP A 394 16.39 -19.98 11.38
C ASP A 394 15.72 -18.73 11.96
N SER A 395 15.87 -18.55 13.27
CA SER A 395 15.32 -17.41 14.00
C SER A 395 16.14 -16.11 13.87
N LYS A 396 17.25 -16.10 13.12
CA LYS A 396 18.05 -14.88 12.91
C LYS A 396 17.27 -13.79 12.18
N HIS A 397 16.36 -14.20 11.29
CA HIS A 397 15.47 -13.31 10.55
C HIS A 397 14.05 -13.44 11.11
N VAL A 398 13.80 -12.85 12.28
CA VAL A 398 12.55 -13.02 13.06
C VAL A 398 11.28 -12.86 12.21
N GLN A 399 11.20 -11.82 11.38
CA GLN A 399 10.01 -11.58 10.55
C GLN A 399 9.81 -12.64 9.46
N ALA A 400 10.89 -13.11 8.83
CA ALA A 400 10.81 -14.19 7.84
C ALA A 400 10.46 -15.53 8.50
N PHE A 401 11.01 -15.78 9.69
CA PHE A 401 10.69 -16.92 10.54
C PHE A 401 9.18 -16.93 10.88
N GLU A 402 8.64 -15.82 11.42
CA GLU A 402 7.23 -15.71 11.78
C GLU A 402 6.30 -15.87 10.57
N ASN A 403 6.61 -15.21 9.45
CA ASN A 403 5.81 -15.33 8.23
C ASN A 403 5.86 -16.76 7.66
N ALA A 404 7.01 -17.44 7.69
CA ALA A 404 7.13 -18.82 7.23
C ALA A 404 6.27 -19.79 8.07
N HIS A 405 6.24 -19.60 9.39
CA HIS A 405 5.34 -20.34 10.27
C HIS A 405 3.87 -20.03 9.94
N SER A 406 3.52 -18.76 9.69
CA SER A 406 2.13 -18.37 9.38
C SER A 406 1.63 -18.96 8.07
N VAL A 407 2.43 -18.91 6.99
CA VAL A 407 2.10 -19.52 5.69
C VAL A 407 1.85 -21.02 5.85
N THR A 408 2.76 -21.71 6.54
CA THR A 408 2.72 -23.16 6.75
C THR A 408 1.45 -23.56 7.52
N LEU A 409 1.15 -22.84 8.59
CA LEU A 409 -0.05 -23.08 9.42
C LEU A 409 -1.34 -22.78 8.67
N THR A 410 -1.38 -21.68 7.90
CA THR A 410 -2.55 -21.30 7.10
C THR A 410 -2.86 -22.40 6.09
N PHE A 411 -1.86 -22.87 5.35
CA PHE A 411 -2.01 -23.98 4.42
C PHE A 411 -2.52 -25.24 5.11
N PHE A 412 -1.86 -25.70 6.18
CA PHE A 412 -2.26 -26.92 6.87
C PHE A 412 -3.65 -26.84 7.49
N GLY A 413 -4.03 -25.67 8.02
CA GLY A 413 -5.34 -25.44 8.62
C GLY A 413 -6.47 -25.36 7.61
N GLY A 414 -6.21 -24.92 6.37
CA GLY A 414 -7.24 -24.65 5.37
C GLY A 414 -7.39 -25.68 4.25
N VAL A 415 -6.43 -26.58 4.03
CA VAL A 415 -6.58 -27.66 3.02
C VAL A 415 -7.76 -28.56 3.37
N LYS A 416 -8.63 -28.88 2.40
CA LYS A 416 -9.79 -29.76 2.57
C LYS A 416 -9.36 -31.19 2.87
N SER A 417 -10.20 -31.99 3.54
CA SER A 417 -9.91 -33.39 3.89
C SER A 417 -9.64 -34.28 2.67
N ASP A 418 -10.32 -33.99 1.57
CA ASP A 418 -10.32 -34.84 0.38
C ASP A 418 -9.07 -34.62 -0.49
N ASP A 419 -8.36 -33.50 -0.26
CA ASP A 419 -7.13 -33.10 -0.95
C ASP A 419 -5.86 -33.46 -0.14
N VAL A 420 -6.02 -34.17 0.99
CA VAL A 420 -4.88 -34.59 1.83
C VAL A 420 -4.22 -35.83 1.24
N ASP A 421 -3.17 -35.63 0.45
CA ASP A 421 -2.31 -36.71 -0.02
C ASP A 421 -1.28 -37.15 1.04
N GLN A 422 -0.60 -38.27 0.79
CA GLN A 422 0.45 -38.78 1.69
C GLN A 422 1.62 -37.78 1.83
N VAL A 423 1.84 -36.91 0.84
CA VAL A 423 2.91 -35.90 0.85
C VAL A 423 2.60 -34.80 1.86
N LEU A 424 1.35 -34.33 1.92
CA LEU A 424 0.90 -33.32 2.87
C LEU A 424 1.00 -33.84 4.30
N VAL A 425 0.63 -35.10 4.54
CA VAL A 425 0.77 -35.75 5.85
C VAL A 425 2.24 -35.83 6.27
N ALA A 426 3.14 -36.23 5.36
CA ALA A 426 4.58 -36.24 5.61
C ALA A 426 5.14 -34.84 5.91
N ARG A 427 4.61 -33.80 5.27
CA ARG A 427 4.98 -32.41 5.55
C ARG A 427 4.52 -31.94 6.93
N VAL A 428 3.32 -32.32 7.37
CA VAL A 428 2.84 -32.03 8.73
C VAL A 428 3.74 -32.70 9.79
N MET A 429 4.20 -33.93 9.54
CA MET A 429 5.18 -34.59 10.42
C MET A 429 6.51 -33.83 10.48
N SER A 430 7.05 -33.43 9.33
CA SER A 430 8.29 -32.65 9.27
C SER A 430 8.17 -31.35 10.07
N TYR A 431 7.04 -30.66 9.93
CA TYR A 431 6.78 -29.42 10.66
C TYR A 431 6.63 -29.62 12.16
N ALA A 432 6.01 -30.72 12.61
CA ALA A 432 5.94 -31.08 14.02
C ALA A 432 7.34 -31.24 14.64
N ILE A 433 8.27 -31.85 13.91
CA ILE A 433 9.69 -31.95 14.33
C ILE A 433 10.31 -30.56 14.42
N THR A 434 10.11 -29.72 13.40
CA THR A 434 10.62 -28.34 13.38
C THR A 434 10.12 -27.53 14.58
N LEU A 435 8.83 -27.60 14.93
CA LEU A 435 8.28 -26.94 16.12
C LEU A 435 8.96 -27.39 17.42
N LEU A 436 9.29 -28.68 17.54
CA LEU A 436 10.00 -29.19 18.71
C LEU A 436 11.46 -28.71 18.76
N LYS A 437 12.12 -28.56 17.61
CA LYS A 437 13.48 -28.00 17.53
C LYS A 437 13.52 -26.51 17.85
N THR A 438 12.49 -25.75 17.47
CA THR A 438 12.39 -24.30 17.69
C THR A 438 11.62 -23.93 18.95
N LEU A 439 11.43 -24.91 19.85
CA LEU A 439 10.72 -24.76 21.11
C LEU A 439 11.26 -23.60 21.96
N ASP A 440 12.57 -23.39 21.98
CA ASP A 440 13.22 -22.35 22.78
C ASP A 440 13.06 -20.94 22.17
N VAL A 441 12.73 -20.86 20.87
CA VAL A 441 12.55 -19.60 20.14
C VAL A 441 11.11 -19.12 20.20
N LEU A 442 10.15 -20.01 19.96
CA LEU A 442 8.73 -19.67 19.88
C LEU A 442 8.17 -19.24 21.23
N SER A 443 7.29 -18.24 21.26
CA SER A 443 6.53 -17.93 22.48
C SER A 443 5.63 -19.12 22.87
N LYS A 444 5.18 -19.17 24.13
CA LYS A 444 4.26 -20.22 24.59
C LYS A 444 2.98 -20.27 23.75
N GLU A 445 2.43 -19.11 23.40
CA GLU A 445 1.21 -18.99 22.61
C GLU A 445 1.43 -19.41 21.15
N GLN A 446 2.55 -18.99 20.55
CA GLN A 446 2.94 -19.38 19.19
C GLN A 446 3.11 -20.91 19.09
N PHE A 447 3.88 -21.52 20.00
CA PHE A 447 4.08 -22.97 20.01
C PHE A 447 2.76 -23.73 20.24
N THR A 448 1.96 -23.30 21.21
CA THR A 448 0.66 -23.95 21.53
C THR A 448 -0.26 -23.92 20.31
N THR A 449 -0.42 -22.76 19.68
CA THR A 449 -1.31 -22.58 18.52
C THR A 449 -0.83 -23.39 17.32
N ALA A 450 0.48 -23.39 17.07
CA ALA A 450 1.07 -24.14 15.97
C ALA A 450 0.88 -25.65 16.15
N TYR A 451 1.18 -26.17 17.35
CA TYR A 451 1.07 -27.60 17.64
C TYR A 451 -0.39 -28.08 17.70
N GLN A 452 -1.30 -27.26 18.22
CA GLN A 452 -2.74 -27.53 18.13
C GLN A 452 -3.20 -27.68 16.68
N SER A 453 -2.72 -26.81 15.78
CA SER A 453 -3.08 -26.85 14.37
C SER A 453 -2.58 -28.13 13.69
N VAL A 454 -1.37 -28.56 14.01
CA VAL A 454 -0.82 -29.85 13.58
C VAL A 454 -1.71 -31.00 14.05
N ILE A 455 -1.97 -31.11 15.35
CA ILE A 455 -2.75 -32.21 15.93
C ILE A 455 -4.17 -32.25 15.39
N LYS A 456 -4.84 -31.09 15.31
CA LYS A 456 -6.18 -30.96 14.71
C LYS A 456 -6.21 -31.51 13.28
N LYS A 457 -5.13 -31.31 12.51
CA LYS A 457 -5.06 -31.80 11.13
C LYS A 457 -4.77 -33.30 11.07
N VAL A 458 -3.79 -33.82 11.81
CA VAL A 458 -3.46 -35.27 11.76
C VAL A 458 -4.51 -36.16 12.41
N SER A 459 -5.21 -35.69 13.45
CA SER A 459 -6.19 -36.51 14.19
C SER A 459 -7.39 -36.94 13.36
N THR A 460 -7.74 -36.15 12.35
CA THR A 460 -8.81 -36.48 11.40
C THR A 460 -8.40 -37.52 10.36
N HIS A 461 -7.11 -37.85 10.22
CA HIS A 461 -6.59 -38.71 9.16
C HIS A 461 -5.91 -39.99 9.66
N SER A 462 -5.19 -39.93 10.80
CA SER A 462 -4.49 -41.09 11.34
C SER A 462 -4.30 -41.02 12.85
N THR A 463 -4.88 -42.00 13.53
CA THR A 463 -4.69 -42.26 14.96
C THR A 463 -3.22 -42.55 15.28
N GLU A 464 -2.53 -43.34 14.45
CA GLU A 464 -1.12 -43.70 14.65
C GLU A 464 -0.19 -42.49 14.57
N LEU A 465 -0.41 -41.60 13.58
CA LEU A 465 0.39 -40.39 13.44
C LEU A 465 0.10 -39.38 14.54
N THR A 466 -1.16 -39.31 14.99
CA THR A 466 -1.53 -38.48 16.14
C THR A 466 -0.81 -38.94 17.39
N GLN A 467 -0.79 -40.26 17.64
CA GLN A 467 -0.02 -40.83 18.74
C GLN A 467 1.48 -40.51 18.61
N TRP A 468 2.06 -40.64 17.42
CA TRP A 468 3.47 -40.31 17.18
C TRP A 468 3.80 -38.84 17.50
N CYS A 469 2.92 -37.89 17.12
CA CYS A 469 3.09 -36.48 17.49
C CYS A 469 3.01 -36.28 19.02
N LEU A 470 2.06 -36.94 19.69
CA LEU A 470 1.93 -36.89 21.15
C LEU A 470 3.15 -37.46 21.86
N ASP A 471 3.70 -38.57 21.36
CA ASP A 471 4.92 -39.17 21.88
C ASP A 471 6.12 -38.22 21.72
N GLY A 472 6.20 -37.51 20.59
CA GLY A 472 7.20 -36.46 20.37
C GLY A 472 7.13 -35.32 21.41
N LEU A 473 5.94 -34.85 21.77
CA LEU A 473 5.78 -33.88 22.88
C LEU A 473 6.18 -34.48 24.22
N CYS A 474 5.82 -35.73 24.49
CA CYS A 474 6.18 -36.41 25.73
C CYS A 474 7.69 -36.55 25.87
N ASP A 475 8.38 -36.88 24.79
CA ASP A 475 9.83 -37.02 24.78
C ASP A 475 10.53 -35.67 24.87
N ALA A 476 10.00 -34.62 24.23
CA ALA A 476 10.47 -33.25 24.44
C ALA A 476 10.32 -32.84 25.92
N PHE A 477 9.17 -33.11 26.54
CA PHE A 477 8.95 -32.81 27.96
C PHE A 477 9.96 -33.53 28.88
N LYS A 478 10.33 -34.78 28.57
CA LYS A 478 11.32 -35.54 29.36
C LYS A 478 12.75 -35.04 29.13
N ASN A 479 13.11 -34.72 27.90
CA ASN A 479 14.50 -34.57 27.46
C ASN A 479 14.99 -33.11 27.40
N VAL A 480 14.09 -32.12 27.33
CA VAL A 480 14.46 -30.70 27.34
C VAL A 480 15.11 -30.34 28.68
N GLU A 481 16.18 -29.56 28.68
CA GLU A 481 16.89 -29.19 29.92
C GLU A 481 16.31 -27.94 30.59
N LEU A 482 15.85 -26.97 29.78
CA LEU A 482 15.32 -25.68 30.25
C LEU A 482 13.91 -25.83 30.86
N GLN A 483 13.75 -25.35 32.09
CA GLN A 483 12.48 -25.41 32.82
C GLN A 483 11.35 -24.67 32.10
N GLU A 484 11.62 -23.50 31.53
CA GLU A 484 10.62 -22.70 30.79
C GLU A 484 10.06 -23.47 29.59
N SER A 485 10.92 -24.14 28.84
CA SER A 485 10.54 -24.97 27.69
C SER A 485 9.78 -26.23 28.10
N LYS A 486 10.12 -26.84 29.25
CA LYS A 486 9.30 -27.92 29.85
C LYS A 486 7.89 -27.44 30.20
N LEU A 487 7.76 -26.27 30.83
CA LEU A 487 6.47 -25.68 31.15
C LEU A 487 5.69 -25.36 29.87
N LYS A 488 6.35 -24.84 28.84
CA LYS A 488 5.75 -24.58 27.53
C LYS A 488 5.10 -25.83 26.93
N VAL A 489 5.84 -26.94 26.90
CA VAL A 489 5.32 -28.24 26.42
C VAL A 489 4.20 -28.75 27.33
N ALA A 490 4.40 -28.75 28.64
CA ALA A 490 3.41 -29.23 29.60
C ALA A 490 2.08 -28.52 29.42
N PHE A 491 2.07 -27.18 29.40
CA PHE A 491 0.87 -26.38 29.22
C PHE A 491 0.26 -26.46 27.81
N THR A 492 1.00 -26.93 26.81
CA THR A 492 0.45 -27.20 25.47
C THR A 492 -0.42 -28.45 25.48
N ILE A 493 -0.01 -29.50 26.21
CA ILE A 493 -0.66 -30.83 26.16
C ILE A 493 -2.16 -30.75 26.49
N PRO A 494 -2.63 -30.14 27.61
CA PRO A 494 -4.07 -30.04 27.89
C PRO A 494 -4.88 -29.38 26.79
N THR A 495 -4.29 -28.48 26.02
CA THR A 495 -4.97 -27.74 24.95
C THR A 495 -5.25 -28.60 23.71
N LEU A 496 -4.64 -29.78 23.62
CA LEU A 496 -4.83 -30.73 22.52
C LEU A 496 -6.07 -31.61 22.72
N LEU A 497 -6.57 -31.73 23.96
CA LEU A 497 -7.70 -32.58 24.33
C LEU A 497 -8.93 -32.47 23.40
N PRO A 498 -9.35 -31.28 22.91
CA PRO A 498 -10.49 -31.14 22.01
C PRO A 498 -10.35 -31.87 20.67
N TYR A 499 -9.12 -32.21 20.29
CA TYR A 499 -8.77 -32.79 19.00
C TYR A 499 -8.45 -34.30 19.08
N ILE A 500 -8.43 -34.87 20.29
CA ILE A 500 -8.10 -36.27 20.50
C ILE A 500 -9.32 -37.14 20.25
N GLU A 501 -9.17 -38.08 19.32
CA GLU A 501 -10.20 -39.07 18.99
C GLU A 501 -10.40 -40.08 20.12
N TYR A 502 -11.58 -40.70 20.16
CA TYR A 502 -12.00 -41.58 21.26
C TYR A 502 -11.01 -42.70 21.54
N ASP A 503 -10.37 -43.25 20.49
CA ASP A 503 -9.45 -44.39 20.58
C ASP A 503 -8.14 -44.05 21.32
N LEU A 504 -7.69 -42.79 21.28
CA LEU A 504 -6.47 -42.32 21.99
C LEU A 504 -6.78 -41.68 23.34
N LEU A 505 -8.07 -41.45 23.63
CA LEU A 505 -8.48 -40.62 24.75
C LEU A 505 -8.04 -41.20 26.10
N ASP A 506 -8.10 -42.52 26.31
CA ASP A 506 -7.68 -43.12 27.58
C ASP A 506 -6.20 -42.90 27.87
N ASP A 507 -5.34 -43.11 26.88
CA ASP A 507 -3.90 -42.93 27.05
C ASP A 507 -3.54 -41.45 27.19
N PHE A 508 -4.26 -40.57 26.50
CA PHE A 508 -4.12 -39.13 26.66
C PHE A 508 -4.54 -38.62 28.05
N LEU A 509 -5.66 -39.12 28.59
CA LEU A 509 -6.11 -38.76 29.95
C LEU A 509 -5.13 -39.26 31.02
N ARG A 510 -4.55 -40.45 30.85
CA ARG A 510 -3.46 -40.95 31.72
C ARG A 510 -2.22 -40.08 31.65
N LEU A 511 -1.87 -39.56 30.47
CA LEU A 511 -0.77 -38.61 30.30
C LEU A 511 -1.05 -37.31 31.07
N LEU A 512 -2.25 -36.74 30.95
CA LEU A 512 -2.65 -35.55 31.71
C LEU A 512 -2.56 -35.77 33.22
N GLU A 513 -3.04 -36.91 33.71
CA GLU A 513 -2.94 -37.26 35.13
C GLU A 513 -1.48 -37.33 35.61
N ARG A 514 -0.58 -37.91 34.81
CA ARG A 514 0.87 -37.93 35.13
C ARG A 514 1.48 -36.54 35.15
N LEU A 515 1.07 -35.65 34.24
CA LEU A 515 1.54 -34.27 34.21
C LEU A 515 1.04 -33.49 35.43
N HIS A 516 -0.22 -33.65 35.82
CA HIS A 516 -0.75 -33.01 37.01
C HIS A 516 0.00 -33.39 38.31
N LEU A 517 0.51 -34.62 38.38
CA LEU A 517 1.28 -35.12 39.52
C LEU A 517 2.77 -34.79 39.43
N ASN A 518 3.18 -34.07 38.40
CA ASN A 518 4.58 -33.78 38.13
C ASN A 518 5.08 -32.61 39.01
N PRO A 519 6.20 -32.77 39.76
CA PRO A 519 6.71 -31.73 40.67
C PRO A 519 7.01 -30.39 39.99
N TRP A 520 7.30 -30.41 38.69
CA TRP A 520 7.63 -29.21 37.93
C TRP A 520 6.43 -28.28 37.69
N ILE A 521 5.20 -28.76 37.87
CA ILE A 521 3.95 -28.00 37.70
C ILE A 521 3.39 -27.55 39.07
N GLU A 522 4.04 -27.89 40.19
CA GLU A 522 3.51 -27.65 41.54
C GLU A 522 3.24 -26.15 41.82
N GLN A 523 4.04 -25.25 41.25
CA GLN A 523 3.86 -23.79 41.40
C GLN A 523 2.72 -23.23 40.55
N ASP A 524 2.40 -23.87 39.41
CA ASP A 524 1.39 -23.43 38.44
C ASP A 524 0.19 -24.40 38.38
N GLN A 525 -0.02 -25.18 39.44
CA GLN A 525 -0.96 -26.29 39.45
C GLN A 525 -2.41 -25.82 39.22
N ASP A 526 -2.80 -24.69 39.82
CA ASP A 526 -4.14 -24.11 39.67
C ASP A 526 -4.41 -23.65 38.24
N ASP A 527 -3.43 -23.00 37.59
CA ASP A 527 -3.53 -22.56 36.20
C ASP A 527 -3.62 -23.76 35.26
N PHE A 528 -2.84 -24.81 35.54
CA PHE A 528 -2.85 -26.04 34.75
C PHE A 528 -4.18 -26.80 34.89
N LEU A 529 -4.76 -26.86 36.11
CA LEU A 529 -6.09 -27.41 36.36
C LEU A 529 -7.18 -26.60 35.64
N ALA A 530 -7.12 -25.26 35.74
CA ALA A 530 -8.07 -24.37 35.07
C ALA A 530 -8.00 -24.53 33.54
N LEU A 531 -6.81 -24.65 32.97
CA LEU A 531 -6.61 -24.88 31.55
C LEU A 531 -7.18 -26.23 31.11
N THR A 532 -6.90 -27.31 31.87
CA THR A 532 -7.41 -28.65 31.57
C THR A 532 -8.93 -28.67 31.57
N TYR A 533 -9.56 -28.05 32.56
CA TYR A 533 -11.02 -27.95 32.61
C TYR A 533 -11.59 -27.10 31.46
N LYS A 534 -10.93 -26.00 31.09
CA LYS A 534 -11.31 -25.22 29.91
C LYS A 534 -11.24 -26.05 28.63
N SER A 535 -10.19 -26.85 28.45
CA SER A 535 -10.04 -27.73 27.28
C SER A 535 -11.11 -28.81 27.22
N ILE A 536 -11.51 -29.40 28.36
CA ILE A 536 -12.62 -30.38 28.40
C ILE A 536 -13.90 -29.76 27.81
N LYS A 537 -14.22 -28.52 28.17
CA LYS A 537 -15.41 -27.83 27.65
C LYS A 537 -15.40 -27.58 26.15
N LEU A 538 -14.23 -27.62 25.52
CA LEU A 538 -14.06 -27.42 24.08
C LEU A 538 -14.17 -28.72 23.28
N VAL A 539 -14.24 -29.89 23.94
CA VAL A 539 -14.44 -31.18 23.30
C VAL A 539 -15.83 -31.23 22.64
N LYS A 540 -15.85 -31.35 21.31
CA LYS A 540 -17.09 -31.33 20.52
C LYS A 540 -17.81 -32.68 20.45
N ASN A 541 -17.06 -33.78 20.50
CA ASN A 541 -17.63 -35.12 20.43
C ASN A 541 -18.25 -35.48 21.79
N GLU A 542 -19.57 -35.71 21.81
CA GLU A 542 -20.33 -35.98 23.04
C GLU A 542 -19.80 -37.19 23.81
N LYS A 543 -19.39 -38.28 23.12
CA LYS A 543 -18.83 -39.47 23.76
C LYS A 543 -17.49 -39.18 24.42
N CYS A 544 -16.63 -38.41 23.75
CA CYS A 544 -15.35 -37.97 24.33
C CYS A 544 -15.58 -37.01 25.50
N LEU A 545 -16.52 -36.07 25.39
CA LEU A 545 -16.84 -35.10 26.42
C LEU A 545 -17.33 -35.77 27.71
N ILE A 546 -18.28 -36.71 27.62
CA ILE A 546 -18.78 -37.45 28.78
C ILE A 546 -17.62 -38.18 29.47
N LYS A 547 -16.79 -38.89 28.70
CA LYS A 547 -15.63 -39.61 29.22
C LYS A 547 -14.61 -38.69 29.91
N CYS A 548 -14.34 -37.52 29.33
CA CYS A 548 -13.49 -36.50 29.93
C CYS A 548 -14.07 -35.95 31.25
N LEU A 549 -15.39 -35.70 31.31
CA LEU A 549 -16.06 -35.19 32.50
C LEU A 549 -16.09 -36.23 33.62
N ASP A 550 -16.35 -37.49 33.30
CA ASP A 550 -16.31 -38.61 34.26
C ASP A 550 -14.89 -38.76 34.84
N TRP A 551 -13.88 -38.79 33.98
CA TRP A 551 -12.47 -38.81 34.40
C TRP A 551 -12.12 -37.60 35.27
N TRP A 552 -12.54 -36.39 34.90
CA TRP A 552 -12.27 -35.17 35.66
C TRP A 552 -12.91 -35.20 37.04
N GLY A 553 -14.15 -35.70 37.14
CA GLY A 553 -14.84 -35.91 38.41
C GLY A 553 -14.10 -36.90 39.31
N GLU A 554 -13.67 -38.03 38.76
CA GLU A 554 -12.90 -39.04 39.49
C GLU A 554 -11.53 -38.49 39.93
N TYR A 555 -10.79 -37.86 39.03
CA TYR A 555 -9.49 -37.27 39.28
C TYR A 555 -9.53 -36.20 40.39
N THR A 556 -10.44 -35.22 40.28
CA THR A 556 -10.57 -34.15 41.29
C THR A 556 -11.03 -34.67 42.65
N SER A 557 -11.84 -35.74 42.69
CA SER A 557 -12.21 -36.41 43.94
C SER A 557 -11.00 -37.06 44.63
N ARG A 558 -10.11 -37.70 43.85
CA ARG A 558 -8.85 -38.28 44.32
C ARG A 558 -7.89 -37.21 44.83
N CYS A 559 -7.72 -36.10 44.11
CA CYS A 559 -6.86 -34.99 44.55
C CYS A 559 -7.36 -34.32 45.84
N ARG A 560 -8.67 -34.14 46.01
CA ARG A 560 -9.26 -33.62 47.27
C ARG A 560 -9.05 -34.54 48.47
N SER A 561 -8.77 -35.82 48.23
CA SER A 561 -8.48 -36.81 49.28
C SER A 561 -7.00 -36.90 49.67
N GLN A 562 -6.09 -36.21 48.96
CA GLN A 562 -4.65 -36.21 49.26
C GLN A 562 -4.25 -35.10 50.28
N PRO A 563 -3.37 -35.37 51.26
CA PRO A 563 -3.10 -34.44 52.37
C PRO A 563 -2.36 -33.15 51.97
N LEU A 564 -1.69 -33.12 50.81
CA LEU A 564 -0.84 -32.01 50.35
C LEU A 564 -1.62 -30.77 49.88
N ILE A 565 -2.90 -30.90 49.52
CA ILE A 565 -3.70 -29.80 48.95
C ILE A 565 -4.60 -29.10 50.00
N LYS A 566 -4.70 -29.65 51.23
CA LYS A 566 -5.44 -29.00 52.33
C LYS A 566 -4.85 -27.69 52.83
N ALA A 567 -3.64 -27.32 52.38
CA ALA A 567 -2.93 -26.13 52.84
C ALA A 567 -2.99 -24.94 51.85
N ARG A 568 -3.55 -25.12 50.63
CA ARG A 568 -3.54 -24.07 49.59
C ARG A 568 -4.86 -23.86 48.81
N LEU A 569 -5.90 -24.68 49.04
CA LEU A 569 -7.30 -24.33 48.77
C LEU A 569 -7.96 -23.90 50.09
#